data_AF-A0A6A2FPT1-F1
#
_entry.id   AF-A0A6A2FPT1-F1
#
_cell.length_a   1.000
_cell.length_b   1.000
_cell.length_c   1.000
_cell.angle_alpha   90.00
_cell.angle_beta   90.00
_cell.angle_gamma   90.00
#
_symmetry.space_group_name_H-M   'P 1'
#
loop_
_entity.id
_entity.type
_entity.pdbx_description
1 polymer ?
#
loop_
_entity_poly.entity_id
_entity_poly.type
_entity_poly.pdbx_seq_one_letter_code
_entity_poly.pdbx_strand_id
1 'polypeptide(L)'
;MKKICLYRKENENDSLRLQGRYDGIEEAQDAVKELTESEGNGTIFDYFYKEEDYEEITDRVKTYEDACKVLGVEPINEQNAKAQGFRPDEIARRKLETIAAALNEGWKPDWNNTDQYKYYPYFYIQENAKGKGSAGLSYAHTPYTAANTYASIGSRLCFYASRLARYAGNQFTDLYEQILIEKL
;
A
#
# COMPACT_ATOMS: atom_id res chain seq x y z
N MET A 1 -5.16 -18.07 -10.48
CA MET A 1 -4.48 -18.10 -11.80
C MET A 1 -3.04 -18.51 -11.60
N LYS A 2 -2.41 -19.13 -12.60
CA LYS A 2 -1.00 -19.50 -12.47
C LYS A 2 -0.09 -18.29 -12.68
N LYS A 3 0.97 -18.18 -11.86
CA LYS A 3 2.00 -17.15 -11.98
C LYS A 3 3.39 -17.78 -11.89
N ILE A 4 4.36 -17.12 -12.49
CA ILE A 4 5.78 -17.40 -12.30
C ILE A 4 6.23 -16.65 -11.04
N CYS A 5 6.39 -17.38 -9.94
CA CYS A 5 6.87 -16.85 -8.67
C CYS A 5 8.40 -16.93 -8.63
N LEU A 6 9.05 -15.76 -8.59
CA LEU A 6 10.50 -15.63 -8.53
C LEU A 6 10.97 -15.60 -7.07
N TYR A 7 11.89 -16.48 -6.71
CA TYR A 7 12.48 -16.55 -5.37
C TYR A 7 13.97 -16.28 -5.44
N ARG A 8 14.49 -15.66 -4.38
CA ARG A 8 15.92 -15.56 -4.10
C ARG A 8 16.24 -16.41 -2.88
N LYS A 9 17.34 -17.16 -2.95
CA LYS A 9 17.91 -17.88 -1.83
C LYS A 9 18.59 -16.90 -0.87
N GLU A 10 18.23 -16.93 0.40
CA GLU A 10 18.94 -16.17 1.44
C GLU A 10 20.00 -17.06 2.11
N ASN A 11 21.14 -16.46 2.47
CA ASN A 11 22.33 -17.17 2.96
C ASN A 11 22.12 -17.86 4.33
N GLU A 12 21.05 -17.51 5.05
CA GLU A 12 20.71 -18.10 6.33
C GLU A 12 19.55 -19.10 6.15
N ASN A 13 19.85 -20.39 6.40
CA ASN A 13 18.91 -21.52 6.45
C ASN A 13 18.21 -21.93 5.15
N ASP A 14 18.79 -21.64 3.97
CA ASP A 14 18.15 -21.95 2.67
C ASP A 14 16.73 -21.36 2.53
N SER A 15 16.45 -20.30 3.30
CA SER A 15 15.15 -19.63 3.27
C SER A 15 14.96 -18.91 1.94
N LEU A 16 13.72 -18.93 1.46
CA LEU A 16 13.36 -18.42 0.13
C LEU A 16 12.56 -17.15 0.28
N ARG A 17 13.09 -16.05 -0.26
CA ARG A 17 12.38 -14.78 -0.29
C ARG A 17 11.76 -14.56 -1.66
N LEU A 18 10.43 -14.41 -1.69
CA LEU A 18 9.70 -14.02 -2.90
C LEU A 18 10.15 -12.62 -3.35
N GLN A 19 10.55 -12.51 -4.62
CA GLN A 19 10.98 -11.28 -5.26
C GLN A 19 9.88 -10.66 -6.11
N GLY A 20 9.04 -11.50 -6.73
CA GLY A 20 7.95 -11.04 -7.57
C GLY A 20 7.11 -12.18 -8.12
N ARG A 21 5.97 -11.81 -8.73
CA ARG A 21 5.08 -12.72 -9.44
C ARG A 21 4.83 -12.17 -10.84
N TYR A 22 5.07 -12.99 -11.85
CA TYR A 22 5.09 -12.59 -13.25
C TYR A 22 4.13 -13.45 -14.08
N ASP A 23 3.67 -12.91 -15.21
CA ASP A 23 2.78 -13.63 -16.13
C ASP A 23 3.56 -14.57 -17.05
N GLY A 24 4.85 -14.30 -17.26
CA GLY A 24 5.73 -15.10 -18.10
C GLY A 24 7.13 -15.28 -17.53
N ILE A 25 7.84 -16.30 -18.05
CA ILE A 25 9.23 -16.57 -17.69
C ILE A 25 10.15 -15.43 -18.17
N GLU A 26 9.86 -14.83 -19.32
CA GLU A 26 10.65 -13.71 -19.88
C GLU A 26 10.65 -12.50 -18.95
N GLU A 27 9.48 -12.09 -18.45
CA GLU A 27 9.37 -11.01 -17.45
C GLU A 27 10.15 -11.33 -16.16
N ALA A 28 10.08 -12.58 -15.69
CA ALA A 28 10.85 -13.01 -14.53
C ALA A 28 12.37 -12.98 -14.81
N GLN A 29 12.80 -13.32 -16.02
CA GLN A 29 14.20 -13.26 -16.42
C GLN A 29 14.72 -11.82 -16.47
N ASP A 30 13.94 -10.90 -17.03
CA ASP A 30 14.30 -9.48 -17.06
C ASP A 30 14.41 -8.91 -15.65
N ALA A 31 13.48 -9.26 -14.76
CA ALA A 31 13.57 -8.88 -13.36
C ALA A 31 14.85 -9.40 -12.68
N VAL A 32 15.30 -10.62 -12.98
CA VAL A 32 16.57 -11.11 -12.41
C VAL A 32 17.77 -10.36 -12.97
N LYS A 33 17.78 -10.03 -14.27
CA LYS A 33 18.86 -9.21 -14.86
C LYS A 33 18.97 -7.88 -14.10
N GLU A 34 17.87 -7.14 -13.98
CA GLU A 34 17.83 -5.86 -13.25
C GLU A 34 18.27 -6.01 -11.79
N LEU A 35 17.78 -7.05 -11.10
CA LEU A 35 18.15 -7.28 -9.70
C LEU A 35 19.66 -7.54 -9.57
N THR A 36 20.25 -8.33 -10.45
CA THR A 36 21.68 -8.71 -10.40
C THR A 36 22.64 -7.62 -10.88
N GLU A 37 22.15 -6.58 -11.56
CA GLU A 37 22.95 -5.39 -11.89
C GLU A 37 23.24 -4.51 -10.66
N SER A 38 22.44 -4.64 -9.60
CA SER A 38 22.58 -3.86 -8.38
C SER A 38 23.53 -4.53 -7.38
N GLU A 39 24.47 -3.77 -6.80
CA GLU A 39 25.38 -4.29 -5.77
C GLU A 39 24.60 -4.84 -4.55
N GLY A 40 25.01 -6.02 -4.07
CA GLY A 40 24.39 -6.68 -2.90
C GLY A 40 23.17 -7.56 -3.22
N ASN A 41 22.70 -7.60 -4.47
CA ASN A 41 21.57 -8.42 -4.87
C ASN A 41 21.91 -9.85 -5.33
N GLY A 42 23.15 -10.30 -5.11
CA GLY A 42 23.57 -11.66 -5.43
C GLY A 42 23.79 -11.89 -6.92
N THR A 43 23.89 -13.15 -7.31
CA THR A 43 24.12 -13.57 -8.69
C THR A 43 22.88 -14.24 -9.27
N ILE A 44 22.83 -14.39 -10.60
CA ILE A 44 21.77 -15.14 -11.31
C ILE A 44 21.52 -16.53 -10.72
N PHE A 45 22.53 -17.17 -10.11
CA PHE A 45 22.42 -18.50 -9.51
C PHE A 45 21.71 -18.53 -8.15
N ASP A 46 21.51 -17.35 -7.52
CA ASP A 46 20.78 -17.24 -6.27
C ASP A 46 19.26 -17.19 -6.50
N TYR A 47 18.82 -17.10 -7.76
CA TYR A 47 17.43 -16.97 -8.14
C TYR A 47 16.91 -18.22 -8.85
N PHE A 48 15.66 -18.56 -8.57
CA PHE A 48 14.93 -19.58 -9.31
C PHE A 48 13.43 -19.26 -9.28
N TYR A 49 12.69 -19.84 -10.21
CA TYR A 49 11.26 -19.64 -10.29
C TYR A 49 10.49 -20.94 -10.03
N LYS A 50 9.24 -20.79 -9.60
CA LYS A 50 8.24 -21.85 -9.56
C LYS A 50 6.95 -21.36 -10.17
N GLU A 51 6.25 -22.24 -10.86
CA GLU A 51 4.89 -21.97 -11.33
C GLU A 51 3.92 -22.35 -10.20
N GLU A 52 3.21 -21.36 -9.67
CA GLU A 52 2.31 -21.56 -8.53
C GLU A 52 0.92 -20.98 -8.83
N ASP A 53 -0.10 -21.63 -8.27
CA ASP A 53 -1.44 -21.05 -8.26
C ASP A 53 -1.48 -19.85 -7.32
N TYR A 54 -1.90 -18.71 -7.86
CA TYR A 54 -1.99 -17.46 -7.15
C TYR A 54 -3.42 -16.90 -7.24
N GLU A 55 -3.95 -16.53 -6.09
CA GLU A 55 -5.17 -15.74 -5.95
C GLU A 55 -4.77 -14.29 -5.69
N GLU A 56 -5.33 -13.36 -6.46
CA GLU A 56 -4.99 -11.94 -6.33
C GLU A 56 -5.25 -11.43 -4.93
N ILE A 57 -4.33 -10.61 -4.43
CA ILE A 57 -4.43 -10.05 -3.09
C ILE A 57 -5.72 -9.22 -2.89
N THR A 58 -6.25 -8.62 -3.97
CA THR A 58 -7.50 -7.87 -3.97
C THR A 58 -8.75 -8.76 -3.84
N ASP A 59 -8.65 -10.05 -4.18
CA ASP A 59 -9.73 -11.01 -3.96
C ASP A 59 -9.71 -11.53 -2.51
N ARG A 60 -8.51 -11.62 -1.93
CA ARG A 60 -8.27 -12.07 -0.56
C ARG A 60 -8.55 -10.99 0.49
N VAL A 61 -8.26 -9.73 0.20
CA VAL A 61 -8.35 -8.61 1.16
C VAL A 61 -9.51 -7.69 0.81
N LYS A 62 -10.71 -8.01 1.29
CA LYS A 62 -11.92 -7.18 1.09
C LYS A 62 -12.27 -6.37 2.33
N THR A 63 -11.84 -6.82 3.51
CA THR A 63 -12.07 -6.18 4.79
C THR A 63 -10.75 -5.97 5.55
N TYR A 64 -10.80 -5.17 6.62
CA TYR A 64 -9.67 -4.99 7.53
C TYR A 64 -9.29 -6.33 8.19
N GLU A 65 -10.29 -7.14 8.56
CA GLU A 65 -10.11 -8.44 9.18
C GLU A 65 -9.44 -9.43 8.22
N ASP A 66 -9.74 -9.35 6.93
CA ASP A 66 -9.05 -10.16 5.92
C ASP A 66 -7.58 -9.76 5.78
N ALA A 67 -7.27 -8.46 5.81
CA ALA A 67 -5.88 -7.98 5.85
C ALA A 67 -5.14 -8.52 7.07
N CYS A 68 -5.80 -8.54 8.24
CA CYS A 68 -5.25 -9.10 9.46
C CYS A 68 -4.94 -10.60 9.32
N LYS A 69 -5.87 -11.39 8.76
CA LYS A 69 -5.68 -12.82 8.50
C LYS A 69 -4.53 -13.09 7.54
N VAL A 70 -4.43 -12.31 6.44
CA VAL A 70 -3.34 -12.43 5.46
C VAL A 70 -1.97 -12.20 6.10
N LEU A 71 -1.89 -11.24 7.03
CA LEU A 71 -0.64 -10.90 7.73
C LEU A 71 -0.40 -11.74 8.98
N GLY A 72 -1.36 -12.56 9.42
CA GLY A 72 -1.27 -13.32 10.67
C GLY A 72 -1.24 -12.44 11.92
N VAL A 73 -1.91 -11.29 11.90
CA VAL A 73 -1.96 -10.35 13.04
C VAL A 73 -3.37 -10.27 13.62
N GLU A 74 -3.46 -9.97 14.91
CA GLU A 74 -4.74 -9.76 15.58
C GLU A 74 -5.37 -8.41 15.21
N PRO A 75 -6.69 -8.36 14.91
CA PRO A 75 -7.39 -7.10 14.68
C PRO A 75 -7.34 -6.17 15.90
N ILE A 76 -7.28 -4.86 15.63
CA ILE A 76 -7.31 -3.83 16.67
C ILE A 76 -8.65 -3.90 17.41
N ASN A 77 -8.56 -3.98 18.74
CA ASN A 77 -9.72 -3.79 19.60
C ASN A 77 -10.08 -2.30 19.68
N GLU A 78 -11.08 -1.88 18.88
CA GLU A 78 -11.49 -0.48 18.82
C GLU A 78 -12.00 0.08 20.15
N GLN A 79 -12.70 -0.73 20.95
CA GLN A 79 -13.24 -0.26 22.23
C GLN A 79 -12.11 0.07 23.19
N ASN A 80 -11.09 -0.80 23.24
CA ASN A 80 -9.89 -0.56 24.04
C ASN A 80 -9.11 0.66 23.53
N ALA A 81 -8.92 0.80 22.21
CA ALA A 81 -8.27 1.97 21.64
C ALA A 81 -9.00 3.28 21.97
N LYS A 82 -10.33 3.31 21.84
CA LYS A 82 -11.14 4.48 22.23
C LYS A 82 -11.03 4.77 23.73
N ALA A 83 -11.03 3.74 24.58
CA ALA A 83 -10.84 3.89 26.03
C ALA A 83 -9.44 4.45 26.39
N GLN A 84 -8.43 4.21 25.56
CA GLN A 84 -7.08 4.78 25.69
C GLN A 84 -6.96 6.20 25.08
N GLY A 85 -8.05 6.76 24.57
CA GLY A 85 -8.08 8.12 24.02
C GLY A 85 -7.69 8.23 22.54
N PHE A 86 -7.57 7.11 21.81
CA PHE A 86 -7.37 7.18 20.37
C PHE A 86 -8.61 7.73 19.67
N ARG A 87 -8.40 8.73 18.81
CA ARG A 87 -9.45 9.28 17.96
C ARG A 87 -9.83 8.29 16.86
N PRO A 88 -11.07 8.37 16.31
CA PRO A 88 -11.49 7.51 15.20
C PRO A 88 -10.54 7.54 13.98
N ASP A 89 -9.98 8.70 13.63
CA ASP A 89 -9.04 8.86 12.52
C ASP A 89 -7.71 8.10 12.77
N GLU A 90 -7.24 8.05 14.02
CA GLU A 90 -6.01 7.33 14.38
C GLU A 90 -6.20 5.82 14.28
N ILE A 91 -7.38 5.33 14.67
CA ILE A 91 -7.77 3.93 14.52
C ILE A 91 -7.91 3.59 13.02
N ALA A 92 -8.59 4.42 12.25
CA ALA A 92 -8.76 4.24 10.81
C ALA A 92 -7.42 4.22 10.07
N ARG A 93 -6.50 5.12 10.44
CA ARG A 93 -5.15 5.15 9.89
C ARG A 93 -4.38 3.85 10.18
N ARG A 94 -4.42 3.34 11.41
CA ARG A 94 -3.76 2.06 11.76
C ARG A 94 -4.37 0.88 10.98
N LYS A 95 -5.69 0.86 10.78
CA LYS A 95 -6.34 -0.14 9.92
C LYS A 95 -5.86 -0.04 8.47
N LEU A 96 -5.77 1.17 7.93
CA LEU A 96 -5.24 1.40 6.58
C LEU A 96 -3.76 1.00 6.45
N GLU A 97 -2.94 1.19 7.48
CA GLU A 97 -1.55 0.73 7.51
C GLU A 97 -1.47 -0.80 7.41
N THR A 98 -2.33 -1.53 8.13
CA THR A 98 -2.46 -2.99 8.01
C THR A 98 -2.94 -3.42 6.62
N ILE A 99 -3.97 -2.76 6.08
CA ILE A 99 -4.49 -3.03 4.74
C ILE A 99 -3.42 -2.79 3.68
N ALA A 100 -2.70 -1.67 3.75
CA ALA A 100 -1.63 -1.35 2.82
C ALA A 100 -0.49 -2.36 2.89
N ALA A 101 -0.12 -2.82 4.09
CA ALA A 101 0.88 -3.87 4.26
C ALA A 101 0.43 -5.20 3.64
N ALA A 102 -0.83 -5.59 3.83
CA ALA A 102 -1.39 -6.81 3.25
C ALA A 102 -1.44 -6.74 1.72
N LEU A 103 -1.98 -5.64 1.17
CA LEU A 103 -2.08 -5.42 -0.28
C LEU A 103 -0.71 -5.34 -0.98
N ASN A 104 0.32 -4.87 -0.29
CA ASN A 104 1.67 -4.80 -0.84
C ASN A 104 2.45 -6.12 -0.76
N GLU A 105 1.93 -7.14 -0.06
CA GLU A 105 2.55 -8.46 0.04
C GLU A 105 4.05 -8.43 0.39
N GLY A 106 4.42 -7.57 1.32
CA GLY A 106 5.80 -7.42 1.79
C GLY A 106 6.65 -6.41 0.99
N TRP A 107 6.14 -5.86 -0.13
CA TRP A 107 6.79 -4.73 -0.78
C TRP A 107 6.86 -3.53 0.17
N LYS A 108 8.03 -2.88 0.20
CA LYS A 108 8.28 -1.64 0.91
C LYS A 108 8.90 -0.63 -0.04
N PRO A 109 8.49 0.64 0.02
CA PRO A 109 9.08 1.68 -0.82
C PRO A 109 10.55 1.86 -0.46
N ASP A 110 11.40 1.87 -1.48
CA ASP A 110 12.77 2.35 -1.38
C ASP A 110 12.77 3.86 -1.67
N TRP A 111 12.98 4.65 -0.63
CA TRP A 111 12.98 6.11 -0.72
C TRP A 111 14.23 6.68 -1.39
N ASN A 112 15.30 5.88 -1.53
CA ASN A 112 16.52 6.29 -2.23
C ASN A 112 16.42 6.04 -3.74
N ASN A 113 15.48 5.20 -4.18
CA ASN A 113 15.24 4.92 -5.59
C ASN A 113 14.18 5.89 -6.17
N THR A 114 14.65 6.86 -6.95
CA THR A 114 13.80 7.86 -7.63
C THR A 114 13.03 7.30 -8.83
N ASP A 115 13.49 6.19 -9.41
CA ASP A 115 12.85 5.52 -10.55
C ASP A 115 11.76 4.54 -10.10
N GLN A 116 11.76 4.15 -8.82
CA GLN A 116 10.69 3.34 -8.24
C GLN A 116 9.45 4.19 -7.99
N TYR A 117 8.45 4.03 -8.87
CA TYR A 117 7.13 4.62 -8.68
C TYR A 117 6.45 4.12 -7.41
N LYS A 118 5.77 5.04 -6.72
CA LYS A 118 5.06 4.80 -5.46
C LYS A 118 3.67 5.39 -5.60
N TYR A 119 2.68 4.52 -5.76
CA TYR A 119 1.32 4.93 -6.08
C TYR A 119 0.51 5.15 -4.82
N TYR A 120 -0.33 6.17 -4.78
CA TYR A 120 -1.24 6.43 -3.66
C TYR A 120 -2.65 6.69 -4.20
N PRO A 121 -3.71 6.37 -3.45
CA PRO A 121 -5.06 6.70 -3.85
C PRO A 121 -5.27 8.21 -3.83
N TYR A 122 -5.89 8.74 -4.88
CA TYR A 122 -6.26 10.15 -4.97
C TYR A 122 -7.78 10.28 -4.90
N PHE A 123 -8.26 11.22 -4.08
CA PHE A 123 -9.68 11.42 -3.83
C PHE A 123 -10.10 12.82 -4.26
N TYR A 124 -11.31 12.92 -4.80
CA TYR A 124 -11.98 14.19 -5.07
C TYR A 124 -13.24 14.27 -4.21
N ILE A 125 -13.36 15.33 -3.42
CA ILE A 125 -14.54 15.56 -2.58
C ILE A 125 -15.53 16.39 -3.39
N GLN A 126 -16.72 15.84 -3.59
CA GLN A 126 -17.79 16.52 -4.30
C GLN A 126 -18.53 17.48 -3.37
N GLU A 127 -18.94 18.63 -3.90
CA GLU A 127 -19.81 19.57 -3.21
C GLU A 127 -21.11 18.86 -2.79
N ASN A 128 -21.51 19.00 -1.51
CA ASN A 128 -22.68 18.36 -0.87
C ASN A 128 -22.55 16.86 -0.50
N ALA A 129 -21.34 16.30 -0.44
CA ALA A 129 -21.12 15.06 0.33
C ALA A 129 -21.58 15.27 1.80
N LYS A 130 -21.93 14.20 2.53
CA LYS A 130 -22.52 14.26 3.89
C LYS A 130 -21.71 15.02 4.96
N GLY A 131 -20.53 15.56 4.63
CA GLY A 131 -19.81 16.54 5.42
C GLY A 131 -19.88 17.94 4.79
N LYS A 132 -20.06 18.98 5.61
CA LYS A 132 -19.76 20.37 5.21
C LYS A 132 -18.24 20.58 5.11
N GLY A 133 -17.55 19.70 4.41
CA GLY A 133 -16.10 19.66 4.34
C GLY A 133 -15.62 20.29 3.04
N SER A 134 -15.15 21.54 3.09
CA SER A 134 -14.05 21.90 2.22
C SER A 134 -12.84 21.13 2.74
N ALA A 135 -12.57 19.91 2.25
CA ALA A 135 -11.28 19.30 2.61
C ALA A 135 -10.20 19.99 1.78
N GLY A 136 -9.75 21.12 2.31
CA GLY A 136 -8.38 21.53 2.13
C GLY A 136 -7.57 20.79 3.18
N LEU A 137 -6.52 20.10 2.73
CA LEU A 137 -5.23 20.38 3.35
C LEU A 137 -5.15 21.92 3.47
N SER A 138 -5.19 22.42 4.70
CA SER A 138 -5.65 23.77 5.12
C SER A 138 -5.68 24.85 4.02
N TYR A 139 -6.88 25.40 3.76
CA TYR A 139 -7.12 26.54 2.87
C TYR A 139 -7.60 27.75 3.70
N ALA A 140 -6.87 28.88 3.63
CA ALA A 140 -7.31 30.15 4.19
C ALA A 140 -7.59 31.14 3.04
N HIS A 141 -8.86 31.49 2.84
CA HIS A 141 -9.32 32.42 1.81
C HIS A 141 -9.10 33.88 2.27
N THR A 142 -8.25 34.64 1.56
CA THR A 142 -8.19 36.10 1.71
C THR A 142 -8.72 36.76 0.43
N PRO A 143 -9.62 37.76 0.51
CA PRO A 143 -10.39 38.25 -0.64
C PRO A 143 -9.58 39.04 -1.69
N TYR A 144 -8.24 39.13 -1.58
CA TYR A 144 -7.44 39.97 -2.48
C TYR A 144 -6.15 39.38 -3.06
N THR A 145 -5.77 38.12 -2.82
CA THR A 145 -4.71 37.42 -3.59
C THR A 145 -4.83 35.90 -3.51
N ALA A 146 -4.89 35.21 -4.65
CA ALA A 146 -4.88 33.75 -4.72
C ALA A 146 -3.46 33.26 -5.02
N ALA A 147 -2.66 32.99 -3.98
CA ALA A 147 -1.41 32.27 -4.15
C ALA A 147 -1.65 30.78 -3.90
N ASN A 148 -1.39 29.96 -4.92
CA ASN A 148 -1.44 28.49 -4.91
C ASN A 148 -1.03 27.88 -3.56
N THR A 149 -1.88 27.03 -2.97
CA THR A 149 -1.49 26.20 -1.82
C THR A 149 -1.03 24.83 -2.33
N TYR A 150 0.21 24.48 -2.05
CA TYR A 150 0.71 23.11 -2.24
C TYR A 150 0.60 22.39 -0.91
N ALA A 151 -0.11 21.28 -0.90
CA ALA A 151 -0.17 20.43 0.27
C ALA A 151 0.61 19.14 0.03
N SER A 152 1.69 18.99 0.79
CA SER A 152 2.49 17.77 0.78
C SER A 152 1.83 16.73 1.68
N ILE A 153 1.23 15.72 1.07
CA ILE A 153 0.77 14.53 1.79
C ILE A 153 1.97 13.65 2.17
N GLY A 154 1.92 13.05 3.36
CA GLY A 154 2.97 12.14 3.80
C GLY A 154 3.03 10.91 2.88
N SER A 155 4.24 10.42 2.59
CA SER A 155 4.51 9.33 1.66
C SER A 155 4.11 7.92 2.17
N ARG A 156 3.25 7.84 3.18
CA ARG A 156 2.79 6.60 3.79
C ARG A 156 1.56 6.06 3.04
N LEU A 157 1.26 4.77 3.22
CA LEU A 157 0.14 4.09 2.53
C LEU A 157 0.28 4.08 0.99
N CYS A 158 1.51 4.02 0.48
CA CYS A 158 1.77 3.85 -0.93
C CYS A 158 1.78 2.37 -1.34
N PHE A 159 1.58 2.13 -2.62
CA PHE A 159 1.49 0.82 -3.25
C PHE A 159 2.47 0.70 -4.39
N TYR A 160 2.97 -0.51 -4.64
CA TYR A 160 3.90 -0.77 -5.75
C TYR A 160 3.23 -0.65 -7.12
N ALA A 161 1.90 -0.79 -7.19
CA ALA A 161 1.15 -0.73 -8.45
C ALA A 161 -0.06 0.21 -8.35
N SER A 162 -0.28 0.96 -9.44
CA SER A 162 -1.41 1.90 -9.57
C SER A 162 -2.78 1.21 -9.41
N ARG A 163 -2.90 -0.05 -9.86
CA ARG A 163 -4.12 -0.87 -9.68
C ARG A 163 -4.46 -1.10 -8.21
N LEU A 164 -3.45 -1.31 -7.36
CA LEU A 164 -3.63 -1.54 -5.94
C LEU A 164 -3.98 -0.24 -5.21
N ALA A 165 -3.35 0.87 -5.58
CA ALA A 165 -3.74 2.19 -5.06
C ALA A 165 -5.21 2.51 -5.39
N ARG A 166 -5.65 2.22 -6.63
CA ARG A 166 -7.05 2.39 -7.04
C ARG A 166 -7.98 1.46 -6.27
N TYR A 167 -7.62 0.18 -6.15
CA TYR A 167 -8.40 -0.78 -5.39
C TYR A 167 -8.53 -0.36 -3.92
N ALA A 168 -7.42 -0.03 -3.26
CA ALA A 168 -7.42 0.39 -1.86
C ALA A 168 -8.30 1.61 -1.63
N GLY A 169 -8.18 2.62 -2.50
CA GLY A 169 -9.00 3.83 -2.44
C GLY A 169 -10.49 3.55 -2.56
N ASN A 170 -10.89 2.68 -3.49
CA ASN A 170 -12.30 2.34 -3.72
C ASN A 170 -12.86 1.42 -2.62
N GLN A 171 -12.15 0.33 -2.32
CA GLN A 171 -12.61 -0.72 -1.40
C GLN A 171 -12.71 -0.23 0.05
N PHE A 172 -11.78 0.63 0.47
CA PHE A 172 -11.67 1.12 1.84
C PHE A 172 -11.99 2.61 1.95
N THR A 173 -12.85 3.13 1.05
CA THR A 173 -13.23 4.54 0.98
C THR A 173 -13.64 5.09 2.36
N ASP A 174 -14.41 4.35 3.15
CA ASP A 174 -14.90 4.79 4.47
C ASP A 174 -13.77 5.01 5.49
N LEU A 175 -12.68 4.24 5.40
CA LEU A 175 -11.50 4.44 6.24
C LEU A 175 -10.69 5.64 5.77
N TYR A 176 -10.57 5.82 4.45
CA TYR A 176 -9.92 7.01 3.88
C TYR A 176 -10.70 8.27 4.20
N GLU A 177 -12.03 8.24 4.14
CA GLU A 177 -12.91 9.35 4.53
C GLU A 177 -12.63 9.77 5.97
N GLN A 178 -12.53 8.81 6.90
CA GLN A 178 -12.27 9.09 8.33
C GLN A 178 -10.93 9.79 8.59
N ILE A 179 -9.90 9.55 7.78
CA ILE A 179 -8.58 10.19 7.95
C ILE A 179 -8.43 11.48 7.13
N LEU A 180 -9.27 11.69 6.12
CA LEU A 180 -9.19 12.85 5.21
C LEU A 180 -10.22 13.94 5.52
N ILE A 181 -11.34 13.59 6.15
CA ILE A 181 -12.46 14.49 6.41
C ILE A 181 -12.80 14.46 7.90
N GLU A 182 -12.69 15.61 8.55
CA GLU A 182 -13.22 15.78 9.90
C GLU A 182 -14.76 15.80 9.85
N LYS A 183 -15.40 14.87 10.56
CA LYS A 183 -16.85 14.84 10.74
C LYS A 183 -17.19 15.69 11.96
N LEU A 184 -17.57 16.96 11.71
CA LEU A 184 -18.08 17.90 12.70
C LEU A 184 -19.48 17.51 13.18
#